data_AF-A0A706EQJ4-F1
#
_entry.id   AF-A0A706EQJ4-F1
#
_cell.length_a   1.000
_cell.length_b   1.000
_cell.length_c   1.000
_cell.angle_alpha   90.00
_cell.angle_beta   90.00
_cell.angle_gamma   90.00
#
_symmetry.space_group_name_H-M   'P 1'
#
loop_
_entity.id
_entity.type
_entity.pdbx_description
1 polymer ?
#
loop_
_entity_poly.entity_id
_entity_poly.type
_entity_poly.pdbx_seq_one_letter_code
_entity_poly.pdbx_strand_id
1 'polypeptide(L)'
;MTKRISGMSFDAYIDGELIHIEKISLDITDNSAAAQTRGVPDGHVDGDVAAEGEIEVSSKVLQVLTAKARAAGSWRGIEPLDFLFYAKAGSEEVKVETFGNKLQLSNLLDIDPKGG
;
A
#
# COMPACT_ATOMS: atom_id res chain seq x y z
N MET A 1 9.94 -1.52 -29.63
CA MET A 1 8.67 -1.20 -28.94
C MET A 1 9.01 -0.80 -27.51
N THR A 2 8.65 0.42 -27.10
CA THR A 2 8.87 0.89 -25.72
C THR A 2 7.77 0.26 -24.85
N LYS A 3 8.13 -0.71 -24.01
CA LYS A 3 7.19 -1.33 -23.06
C LYS A 3 6.92 -0.30 -21.98
N ARG A 4 5.67 0.14 -21.83
CA ARG A 4 5.25 1.05 -20.76
C ARG A 4 5.02 0.27 -19.46
N ILE A 5 5.26 0.92 -18.32
CA ILE A 5 4.93 0.34 -17.02
C ILE A 5 3.41 0.17 -16.92
N SER A 6 2.98 -1.05 -16.59
CA SER A 6 1.59 -1.39 -16.25
C SER A 6 1.56 -2.06 -14.88
N GLY A 7 0.37 -2.27 -14.29
CA GLY A 7 0.23 -2.97 -13.00
C GLY A 7 0.94 -4.33 -12.96
N MET A 8 0.98 -5.05 -14.09
CA MET A 8 1.72 -6.32 -14.24
C MET A 8 3.24 -6.19 -14.17
N SER A 9 3.77 -4.97 -14.15
CA SER A 9 5.21 -4.70 -14.12
C SER A 9 5.74 -4.47 -12.71
N PHE A 10 4.88 -4.49 -11.69
CA PHE A 10 5.28 -4.26 -10.30
C PHE A 10 5.58 -5.58 -9.59
N ASP A 11 6.80 -5.69 -9.09
CA ASP A 11 7.16 -6.62 -8.04
C ASP A 11 7.02 -5.90 -6.70
N ALA A 12 6.36 -6.54 -5.74
CA ALA A 12 6.24 -6.03 -4.39
C ALA A 12 7.06 -6.88 -3.42
N TYR A 13 7.85 -6.22 -2.59
CA TYR A 13 8.56 -6.87 -1.51
C TYR A 13 7.93 -6.45 -0.19
N ILE A 14 7.61 -7.43 0.64
CA ILE A 14 7.08 -7.22 1.99
C ILE A 14 8.11 -7.80 2.95
N ASP A 15 8.74 -6.96 3.77
CA ASP A 15 9.76 -7.40 4.73
C ASP A 15 10.92 -8.17 4.05
N GLY A 16 11.28 -7.74 2.83
CA GLY A 16 12.33 -8.37 2.01
C GLY A 16 11.91 -9.64 1.26
N GLU A 17 10.70 -10.18 1.49
CA GLU A 17 10.16 -11.31 0.73
C GLU A 17 9.43 -10.84 -0.52
N LEU A 18 9.71 -11.44 -1.68
CA LEU A 18 8.99 -11.17 -2.92
C LEU A 18 7.55 -11.72 -2.79
N ILE A 19 6.58 -10.81 -2.82
CA ILE A 19 5.15 -11.12 -2.77
C ILE A 19 4.48 -10.58 -4.03
N HIS A 20 3.79 -11.45 -4.76
CA HIS A 20 3.02 -11.02 -5.92
C HIS A 20 1.69 -10.40 -5.48
N ILE A 21 1.52 -9.11 -5.72
CA ILE A 21 0.30 -8.34 -5.44
C ILE A 21 -0.48 -8.19 -6.74
N GLU A 22 -1.79 -8.43 -6.69
CA GLU A 22 -2.66 -8.36 -7.86
C GLU A 22 -3.05 -6.91 -8.15
N LYS A 23 -3.33 -6.15 -7.10
CA LYS A 23 -3.65 -4.72 -7.17
C LYS A 23 -3.23 -4.02 -5.89
N ILE A 24 -2.74 -2.80 -6.03
CA ILE A 24 -2.43 -1.91 -4.92
C ILE A 24 -2.93 -0.50 -5.21
N SER A 25 -3.50 0.13 -4.20
CA SER A 25 -3.66 1.59 -4.11
C SER A 25 -2.92 2.12 -2.89
N LEU A 26 -2.44 3.35 -2.98
CA LEU A 26 -1.85 4.08 -1.88
C LEU A 26 -2.24 5.55 -2.02
N ASP A 27 -2.96 6.05 -1.04
CA ASP A 27 -3.47 7.41 -0.98
C ASP A 27 -2.83 8.14 0.19
N ILE A 28 -2.35 9.35 -0.07
CA ILE A 28 -1.73 10.22 0.93
C ILE A 28 -2.70 11.35 1.24
N THR A 29 -2.99 11.53 2.52
CA THR A 29 -3.72 12.69 3.04
C THR A 29 -2.72 13.64 3.68
N ASP A 30 -2.71 14.90 3.23
CA ASP A 30 -1.97 16.00 3.84
C ASP A 30 -2.97 17.14 4.10
N ASN A 31 -3.29 17.36 5.37
CA ASN A 31 -4.25 18.40 5.78
C ASN A 31 -3.58 19.75 6.10
N SER A 32 -2.36 19.97 5.64
CA SER A 32 -1.68 21.27 5.79
C SER A 32 -2.48 22.39 5.12
N ALA A 33 -2.63 23.51 5.82
CA ALA A 33 -3.48 24.61 5.38
C ALA A 33 -2.71 25.94 5.39
N ALA A 34 -3.10 26.88 4.53
CA ALA A 34 -2.56 28.24 4.58
C ALA A 34 -3.05 28.96 5.84
N ALA A 35 -2.12 29.53 6.61
CA ALA A 35 -2.42 30.43 7.71
C ALA A 35 -2.68 31.84 7.18
N GLN A 36 -3.59 32.58 7.83
CA GLN A 36 -3.89 33.96 7.47
C GLN A 36 -3.93 34.86 8.71
N THR A 37 -3.26 36.01 8.62
CA THR A 37 -3.45 37.13 9.55
C THR A 37 -4.29 38.22 8.88
N ARG A 38 -5.44 38.55 9.46
CA ARG A 38 -6.39 39.56 8.94
C ARG A 38 -6.84 39.32 7.49
N GLY A 39 -7.00 38.05 7.11
CA GLY A 39 -7.44 37.64 5.77
C GLY A 39 -6.34 37.68 4.70
N VAL A 40 -5.09 37.93 5.07
CA VAL A 40 -3.93 37.85 4.17
C VAL A 40 -3.16 36.57 4.48
N PRO A 41 -2.96 35.65 3.50
CA PRO A 41 -2.09 34.49 3.69
C PRO A 41 -0.67 34.91 4.05
N ASP A 42 -0.20 34.45 5.21
CA ASP A 42 1.12 34.82 5.75
C ASP A 42 1.89 33.62 6.35
N GLY A 43 1.35 32.40 6.23
CA GLY A 43 2.03 31.19 6.68
C GLY A 43 1.30 29.91 6.31
N HIS A 44 1.68 28.82 6.97
CA HIS A 44 1.01 27.52 6.90
C HIS A 44 0.82 26.96 8.32
N VAL A 45 -0.23 26.17 8.50
CA VAL A 45 -0.45 25.34 9.68
C VAL A 45 -0.23 23.91 9.26
N ASP A 46 0.65 23.22 9.97
CA ASP A 46 0.87 21.78 9.79
C ASP A 46 -0.42 21.04 10.16
N GLY A 47 -0.93 20.26 9.22
CA GLY A 47 -2.07 19.39 9.43
C GLY A 47 -1.65 17.93 9.61
N ASP A 48 -2.61 17.08 9.97
CA ASP A 48 -2.35 15.64 10.06
C ASP A 48 -1.99 15.09 8.67
N VAL A 49 -0.88 14.34 8.63
CA VAL A 49 -0.42 13.61 7.44
C VAL A 49 -0.64 12.12 7.68
N ALA A 50 -1.32 11.46 6.75
CA ALA A 50 -1.62 10.04 6.81
C ALA A 50 -1.42 9.40 5.43
N ALA A 51 -1.19 8.09 5.43
CA ALA A 51 -1.23 7.29 4.21
C ALA A 51 -2.05 6.03 4.49
N GLU A 52 -2.94 5.70 3.57
CA GLU A 52 -3.72 4.47 3.60
C GLU A 52 -3.73 3.83 2.21
N GLY A 53 -3.83 2.51 2.18
CA GLY A 53 -3.77 1.77 0.93
C GLY A 53 -4.41 0.41 1.08
N GLU A 54 -4.90 -0.12 -0.04
CA GLU A 54 -5.48 -1.45 -0.11
C GLU A 54 -4.63 -2.33 -1.03
N ILE A 55 -4.35 -3.54 -0.57
CA ILE A 55 -3.65 -4.57 -1.36
C ILE A 55 -4.59 -5.75 -1.59
N GLU A 56 -4.77 -6.10 -2.86
CA GLU A 56 -5.45 -7.33 -3.25
C GLU A 56 -4.38 -8.37 -3.56
N VAL A 57 -4.50 -9.54 -2.93
CA VAL A 57 -3.52 -10.61 -3.02
C VAL A 57 -4.19 -11.93 -3.38
N SER A 58 -3.47 -12.73 -4.17
CA SER A 58 -3.91 -14.10 -4.48
C SER A 58 -4.07 -14.96 -3.23
N SER A 59 -4.88 -16.02 -3.34
CA SER A 59 -5.06 -17.01 -2.26
C SER A 59 -3.75 -17.63 -1.77
N LYS A 60 -2.75 -17.77 -2.64
CA LYS A 60 -1.41 -18.27 -2.28
C LYS A 60 -0.67 -17.29 -1.36
N VAL A 61 -0.72 -16.00 -1.67
CA VAL A 61 -0.10 -14.96 -0.84
C VAL A 61 -0.85 -14.79 0.46
N LEU A 62 -2.18 -14.86 0.43
CA LEU A 62 -3.00 -14.82 1.64
C LEU A 62 -2.59 -15.91 2.65
N GLN A 63 -2.24 -17.11 2.19
CA GLN A 63 -1.74 -18.18 3.06
C GLN A 63 -0.42 -17.83 3.74
N VAL A 64 0.50 -17.17 3.03
CA VAL A 64 1.78 -16.69 3.59
C VAL A 64 1.54 -15.62 4.66
N LEU A 65 0.70 -14.63 4.37
CA LEU A 65 0.34 -13.57 5.32
C LEU A 65 -0.40 -14.14 6.54
N THR A 66 -1.28 -15.13 6.33
CA THR A 66 -1.96 -15.84 7.42
C THR A 66 -0.98 -16.61 8.31
N ALA A 67 0.07 -17.21 7.74
CA ALA A 67 1.11 -17.86 8.52
C ALA A 67 1.91 -16.86 9.37
N LYS A 68 2.25 -15.70 8.81
CA LYS A 68 2.86 -14.58 9.57
C LYS A 68 1.94 -14.09 10.68
N ALA A 69 0.65 -13.89 10.40
CA ALA A 69 -0.37 -13.52 11.40
C ALA A 69 -0.45 -14.54 12.55
N ARG A 70 -0.43 -15.85 12.22
CA ARG A 70 -0.44 -16.92 13.21
C ARG A 70 0.82 -16.90 14.08
N ALA A 71 2.00 -16.70 13.48
CA ALA A 71 3.25 -16.59 14.22
C ALA A 71 3.26 -15.39 15.18
N ALA A 72 2.62 -14.29 14.76
CA ALA A 72 2.42 -13.10 15.58
C ALA A 72 1.24 -13.20 16.57
N GLY A 73 0.56 -14.34 16.64
CA GLY A 73 -0.61 -14.59 17.50
C GLY A 73 -1.92 -13.96 17.02
N SER A 74 -1.88 -12.97 16.13
CA SER A 74 -3.04 -12.40 15.45
C SER A 74 -2.64 -11.50 14.28
N TRP A 75 -3.58 -11.15 13.39
CA TRP A 75 -3.36 -10.12 12.36
C TRP A 75 -2.94 -8.78 12.96
N ARG A 76 -3.53 -8.39 14.09
CA ARG A 76 -3.16 -7.17 14.82
C ARG A 76 -1.76 -7.25 15.45
N GLY A 77 -1.29 -8.46 15.73
CA GLY A 77 0.02 -8.74 16.30
C GLY A 77 1.15 -8.65 15.29
N ILE A 78 0.87 -8.62 13.98
CA ILE A 78 1.90 -8.42 12.96
C ILE A 78 2.51 -7.03 13.18
N GLU A 79 3.81 -6.97 13.44
CA GLU A 79 4.53 -5.70 13.58
C GLU A 79 4.45 -4.88 12.27
N PRO A 80 4.57 -3.55 12.33
CA PRO A 80 4.60 -2.72 11.13
C PRO A 80 5.65 -3.21 10.13
N LEU A 81 5.29 -3.21 8.84
CA LEU A 81 6.10 -3.77 7.76
C LEU A 81 6.47 -2.67 6.76
N ASP A 82 7.65 -2.81 6.17
CA ASP A 82 8.10 -1.94 5.08
C ASP A 82 7.83 -2.62 3.74
N PHE A 83 7.29 -1.85 2.80
CA PHE A 83 6.96 -2.31 1.47
C PHE A 83 7.78 -1.57 0.42
N LEU A 84 8.27 -2.34 -0.56
CA LEU A 84 8.93 -1.82 -1.75
C LEU A 84 8.15 -2.26 -2.98
N PHE A 85 7.64 -1.30 -3.73
CA PHE A 85 7.01 -1.50 -5.03
C PHE A 85 7.95 -1.05 -6.11
N TYR A 86 8.33 -1.98 -6.97
CA TYR A 86 9.30 -1.72 -8.02
C TYR A 86 8.80 -2.20 -9.37
N ALA A 87 8.86 -1.34 -10.37
CA ALA A 87 8.57 -1.70 -11.74
C ALA A 87 9.63 -1.16 -12.69
N LYS A 88 10.04 -1.99 -13.66
CA LYS A 88 10.96 -1.59 -14.73
C LYS A 88 10.50 -2.11 -16.08
N ALA A 89 10.33 -1.21 -17.03
CA ALA A 89 9.96 -1.54 -18.40
C ALA A 89 10.78 -0.70 -19.39
N GLY A 90 11.73 -1.33 -20.07
CA GLY A 90 12.64 -0.63 -20.97
C GLY A 90 13.50 0.39 -20.24
N SER A 91 13.29 1.67 -20.52
CA SER A 91 13.95 2.81 -19.88
C SER A 91 13.13 3.45 -18.74
N GLU A 92 11.89 3.02 -18.54
CA GLU A 92 11.03 3.52 -17.46
C GLU A 92 11.26 2.66 -16.21
N GLU A 93 11.49 3.32 -15.08
CA GLU A 93 11.68 2.70 -13.77
C GLU A 93 10.85 3.47 -12.74
N VAL A 94 10.08 2.75 -11.95
CA VAL A 94 9.29 3.30 -10.84
C VAL A 94 9.63 2.52 -9.59
N LYS A 95 9.96 3.28 -8.53
CA LYS A 95 10.24 2.76 -7.20
C LYS A 95 9.41 3.55 -6.20
N VAL A 96 8.59 2.87 -5.42
CA VAL A 96 7.81 3.44 -4.33
C VAL A 96 8.10 2.65 -3.07
N GLU A 97 8.45 3.33 -1.99
CA GLU A 97 8.75 2.73 -0.69
C GLU A 97 7.79 3.30 0.35
N THR A 98 7.17 2.42 1.13
CA THR A 98 6.36 2.80 2.28
C THR A 98 6.88 2.11 3.52
N PHE A 99 6.89 2.83 4.63
CA PHE A 99 7.53 2.37 5.86
C PHE A 99 6.54 2.33 7.01
N GLY A 100 6.67 1.34 7.89
CA GLY A 100 5.84 1.22 9.09
C GLY A 100 4.36 0.95 8.78
N ASN A 101 4.05 0.26 7.68
CA ASN A 101 2.67 -0.04 7.29
C ASN A 101 2.06 -1.05 8.27
N LYS A 102 0.94 -0.69 8.90
CA LYS A 102 0.19 -1.62 9.75
C LYS A 102 -0.86 -2.34 8.93
N LEU A 103 -0.68 -3.64 8.72
CA LEU A 103 -1.65 -4.46 8.00
C LEU A 103 -2.97 -4.58 8.76
N GLN A 104 -4.07 -4.35 8.04
CA GLN A 104 -5.43 -4.56 8.51
C GLN A 104 -6.18 -5.40 7.49
N LEU A 105 -7.01 -6.32 7.98
CA LEU A 105 -7.84 -7.17 7.13
C LEU A 105 -9.16 -6.43 6.84
N SER A 106 -9.38 -6.01 5.59
CA SER A 106 -10.61 -5.33 5.17
C SER A 106 -11.69 -6.34 4.76
N ASN A 107 -11.46 -7.05 3.65
CA ASN A 107 -12.38 -8.03 3.07
C ASN A 107 -11.66 -9.38 2.87
N LEU A 108 -12.11 -10.42 3.58
CA LEU A 108 -11.46 -11.73 3.56
C LEU A 108 -12.07 -12.70 2.54
N LEU A 109 -13.38 -12.59 2.33
CA LEU A 109 -14.13 -13.56 1.55
C LEU A 109 -15.41 -12.92 1.02
N ASP A 110 -15.51 -12.86 -0.29
CA ASP A 110 -16.71 -12.43 -1.00
C ASP A 110 -17.04 -13.48 -2.08
N ILE A 111 -18.06 -14.31 -1.82
CA ILE A 111 -18.50 -15.38 -2.72
C ILE A 111 -19.91 -15.06 -3.17
N ASP A 112 -20.08 -14.69 -4.45
CA ASP A 112 -21.40 -14.57 -5.08
C ASP A 112 -21.68 -15.80 -5.98
N PRO A 113 -22.62 -16.69 -5.59
CA PRO A 113 -22.98 -17.84 -6.41
C PRO A 113 -23.71 -17.48 -7.72
N LYS A 114 -24.14 -16.22 -7.90
CA LYS A 114 -24.82 -15.76 -9.12
C LYS A 114 -23.87 -15.18 -10.16
N GLY A 115 -22.65 -14.82 -9.79
CA GLY A 115 -21.65 -14.22 -10.69
C GLY A 115 -22.06 -12.84 -11.21
N GLY A 116 -21.22 -11.84 -10.98
CA GLY A 116 -21.19 -10.64 -11.83
C GLY A 116 -20.52 -10.95 -13.16
#